data_AF-A0A0G1VGD9-F1
#
_entry.id   AF-A0A0G1VGD9-F1
#
_cell.length_a   1.000
_cell.length_b   1.000
_cell.length_c   1.000
_cell.angle_alpha   90.00
_cell.angle_beta   90.00
_cell.angle_gamma   90.00
#
_symmetry.space_group_name_H-M   'P 1'
#
loop_
_entity.id
_entity.type
_entity.pdbx_description
1 polymer ?
#
loop_
_entity_poly.entity_id
_entity_poly.type
_entity_poly.pdbx_seq_one_letter_code
_entity_poly.pdbx_strand_id
1 'polypeptide(L)'
;MVTHHKISDADMEKGSMRLEANISLKEEGAKELPPYKVELKNINSFAFLKSALEFEIKRQEEILRGGAKVLQETRGYDSKKGETFSQRVKEEAFDYRYFPEPDIPPLTGKSLKGGEEVPSLSSVKEEYQKMGLPENYVKVFLADRQLAEVFAELKDLISPKEAANIIVNKRFGDPKKVAASELAAAYKVKEEKTVLSEEEMRKVAEKVLLDNPGPVSDYAKGQQNARQFLFGKLMKEAAGKIDPKSGQRVLQELLDART
;
A
#
# COMPACT_ATOMS: atom_id res chain seq x y z
N MET A 1 -5.97 -5.92 9.00
CA MET A 1 -7.10 -6.86 8.93
C MET A 1 -8.39 -6.22 9.44
N VAL A 2 -8.49 -5.84 10.72
CA VAL A 2 -9.72 -5.27 11.32
C VAL A 2 -10.16 -3.96 10.63
N THR A 3 -9.20 -3.06 10.38
CA THR A 3 -9.40 -1.81 9.64
C THR A 3 -9.68 -2.03 8.16
N HIS A 4 -8.96 -2.95 7.54
CA HIS A 4 -9.09 -3.29 6.13
C HIS A 4 -10.49 -3.83 5.80
N HIS A 5 -11.05 -4.71 6.65
CA HIS A 5 -12.38 -5.29 6.47
C HIS A 5 -13.53 -4.46 7.07
N LYS A 6 -13.28 -3.19 7.43
CA LYS A 6 -14.31 -2.27 7.96
C LYS A 6 -15.01 -2.76 9.24
N ILE A 7 -14.34 -3.60 10.04
CA ILE A 7 -14.88 -4.12 11.31
C ILE A 7 -14.75 -3.06 12.41
N SER A 8 -13.62 -2.35 12.44
CA SER A 8 -13.32 -1.26 13.38
C SER A 8 -12.26 -0.34 12.78
N ASP A 9 -12.26 0.94 13.17
CA ASP A 9 -11.18 1.89 12.91
C ASP A 9 -9.88 1.54 13.66
N ALA A 10 -9.96 0.71 14.69
CA ALA A 10 -8.85 0.19 15.50
C ALA A 10 -7.87 1.29 15.95
N ASP A 11 -8.42 2.44 16.28
CA ASP A 11 -7.72 3.63 16.74
C ASP A 11 -7.57 3.59 18.27
N MET A 12 -6.32 3.46 18.72
CA MET A 12 -5.98 3.40 20.15
C MET A 12 -6.18 4.74 20.87
N GLU A 13 -6.00 5.88 20.19
CA GLU A 13 -6.14 7.21 20.81
C GLU A 13 -7.61 7.50 21.13
N LYS A 14 -8.52 7.04 20.27
CA LYS A 14 -9.97 7.09 20.50
C LYS A 14 -10.49 5.97 21.40
N GLY A 15 -9.63 5.03 21.79
CA GLY A 15 -9.98 3.88 22.63
C GLY A 15 -10.82 2.79 21.96
N SER A 16 -10.94 2.82 20.63
CA SER A 16 -11.62 1.78 19.83
C SER A 16 -10.77 0.50 19.71
N MET A 17 -9.45 0.63 19.87
CA MET A 17 -8.54 -0.48 20.10
C MET A 17 -7.90 -0.35 21.49
N ARG A 18 -7.85 -1.46 22.23
CA ARG A 18 -7.16 -1.57 23.51
C ARG A 18 -6.24 -2.78 23.46
N LEU A 19 -5.12 -2.68 24.18
CA LEU A 19 -4.20 -3.78 24.32
C LEU A 19 -3.68 -3.89 25.75
N GLU A 20 -3.45 -5.12 26.16
CA GLU A 20 -2.87 -5.49 27.44
C GLU A 20 -1.79 -6.53 27.16
N ALA A 21 -0.61 -6.37 27.75
CA ALA A 21 0.51 -7.26 27.49
C ALA A 21 0.70 -8.21 28.67
N ASN A 22 0.93 -9.48 28.38
CA ASN A 22 1.29 -10.47 29.38
C ASN A 22 2.74 -10.89 29.15
N ILE A 23 3.58 -10.76 30.18
CA ILE A 23 5.02 -11.03 30.07
C ILE A 23 5.53 -11.86 31.25
N SER A 24 6.38 -12.83 30.91
CA SER A 24 7.17 -13.62 31.86
C SER A 24 8.51 -13.96 31.22
N LEU A 25 9.59 -13.96 32.01
CA LEU A 25 10.93 -14.35 31.58
C LEU A 25 11.28 -15.78 32.02
N LYS A 26 11.95 -16.51 31.12
CA LYS A 26 12.55 -17.81 31.39
C LYS A 26 13.99 -17.85 30.91
N GLU A 27 14.79 -18.73 31.49
CA GLU A 27 16.16 -18.98 31.02
C GLU A 27 16.16 -19.63 29.63
N GLU A 28 17.23 -19.37 28.89
CA GLU A 28 17.46 -19.98 27.59
C GLU A 28 17.58 -21.51 27.74
N GLY A 29 16.86 -22.26 26.92
CA GLY A 29 16.80 -23.73 26.99
C GLY A 29 15.78 -24.31 27.98
N ALA A 30 15.12 -23.48 28.82
CA ALA A 30 14.05 -23.97 29.69
C ALA A 30 12.83 -24.44 28.89
N LYS A 31 12.34 -25.65 29.18
CA LYS A 31 11.21 -26.27 28.47
C LYS A 31 9.85 -25.67 28.87
N GLU A 32 9.69 -25.30 30.13
CA GLU A 32 8.42 -24.83 30.69
C GLU A 32 8.41 -23.30 30.85
N LEU A 33 7.20 -22.73 30.86
CA LEU A 33 7.00 -21.32 31.22
C LEU A 33 7.09 -21.18 32.75
N PRO A 34 7.56 -20.03 33.26
CA PRO A 34 7.62 -19.82 34.69
C PRO A 34 6.21 -19.73 35.29
N PRO A 35 6.03 -20.07 36.58
CA PRO A 35 4.73 -20.10 37.24
C PRO A 35 4.27 -18.70 37.69
N TYR A 36 4.55 -17.66 36.90
CA TYR A 36 4.09 -16.30 37.13
C TYR A 36 3.76 -15.62 35.79
N LYS A 37 2.90 -14.61 35.87
CA LYS A 37 2.54 -13.77 34.73
C LYS A 37 2.36 -12.34 35.19
N VAL A 38 3.11 -11.42 34.59
CA VAL A 38 2.89 -9.98 34.81
C VAL A 38 2.00 -9.45 33.69
N GLU A 39 0.89 -8.83 34.07
CA GLU A 39 -0.08 -8.23 33.16
C GLU A 39 0.09 -6.71 33.17
N LEU A 40 0.52 -6.14 32.04
CA LEU A 40 0.67 -4.70 31.85
C LEU A 40 -0.64 -4.10 31.32
N LYS A 41 -1.19 -3.13 32.06
CA LYS A 41 -2.42 -2.39 31.74
C LYS A 41 -2.13 -0.91 31.47
N ASN A 42 -3.15 -0.23 30.93
CA ASN A 42 -3.11 1.21 30.60
C ASN A 42 -2.08 1.56 29.52
N ILE A 43 -2.03 0.76 28.45
CA ILE A 43 -1.14 0.99 27.31
C ILE A 43 -1.96 1.58 26.15
N ASN A 44 -1.75 2.87 25.89
CA ASN A 44 -2.54 3.64 24.93
C ASN A 44 -1.88 3.82 23.56
N SER A 45 -0.67 3.29 23.35
CA SER A 45 0.00 3.30 22.04
C SER A 45 0.96 2.13 21.88
N PHE A 46 1.28 1.76 20.64
CA PHE A 46 2.31 0.76 20.36
C PHE A 46 3.71 1.18 20.83
N ALA A 47 4.01 2.48 20.84
CA ALA A 47 5.26 3.00 21.38
C ALA A 47 5.32 2.76 22.90
N PHE A 48 4.24 3.06 23.62
CA PHE A 48 4.15 2.81 25.06
C PHE A 48 4.16 1.32 25.38
N LEU A 49 3.58 0.47 24.53
CA LEU A 49 3.70 -0.98 24.66
C LEU A 49 5.16 -1.41 24.64
N LYS A 50 5.91 -0.96 23.63
CA LYS A 50 7.33 -1.27 23.51
C LYS A 50 8.10 -0.82 24.74
N SER A 51 7.94 0.44 25.16
CA SER A 51 8.63 0.98 26.32
C SER A 51 8.26 0.27 27.63
N ALA A 52 6.98 -0.08 27.81
CA ALA A 52 6.52 -0.83 28.98
C ALA A 52 7.11 -2.24 29.04
N LEU A 53 7.18 -2.93 27.89
CA LEU A 53 7.83 -4.24 27.79
C LEU A 53 9.33 -4.15 28.04
N GLU A 54 10.03 -3.19 27.45
CA GLU A 54 11.47 -3.00 27.67
C GLU A 54 11.80 -2.72 29.14
N PHE A 55 10.99 -1.91 29.82
CA PHE A 55 11.13 -1.68 31.25
C PHE A 55 10.86 -2.95 32.06
N GLU A 56 9.76 -3.65 31.77
CA GLU A 56 9.37 -4.83 32.52
C GLU A 56 10.34 -6.01 32.34
N ILE A 57 10.94 -6.15 31.15
CA ILE A 57 12.02 -7.13 30.90
C ILE A 57 13.18 -6.84 31.85
N LYS A 58 13.72 -5.61 31.86
CA LYS A 58 14.86 -5.25 32.71
C LYS A 58 14.56 -5.48 34.19
N ARG A 59 13.36 -5.07 34.64
CA ARG A 59 12.92 -5.26 36.02
C ARG A 59 12.87 -6.75 36.40
N GLN A 60 12.28 -7.59 35.56
CA GLN A 60 12.22 -9.03 35.81
C GLN A 60 13.61 -9.66 35.79
N GLU A 61 14.50 -9.24 34.88
CA GLU A 61 15.90 -9.68 34.86
C GLU A 61 16.63 -9.35 36.16
N GLU A 62 16.47 -8.14 36.70
CA GLU A 62 17.10 -7.73 37.96
C GLU A 62 16.62 -8.59 39.15
N ILE A 63 15.31 -8.84 39.24
CA ILE A 63 14.71 -9.68 40.29
C ILE A 63 15.25 -11.12 40.21
N LEU A 64 15.28 -11.68 38.99
CA LEU A 64 15.72 -13.06 38.76
C LEU A 64 17.24 -13.21 39.00
N ARG A 65 18.06 -12.25 38.56
CA ARG A 65 19.51 -12.23 38.84
C ARG A 65 19.81 -12.09 40.34
N GLY A 66 18.95 -11.40 41.08
CA GLY A 66 19.01 -11.31 42.54
C GLY A 66 18.59 -12.59 43.27
N GLY A 67 18.15 -13.64 42.56
CA GLY A 67 17.67 -14.90 43.14
C GLY A 67 16.26 -14.81 43.74
N ALA A 68 15.56 -13.68 43.55
CA ALA A 68 14.19 -13.49 44.02
C ALA A 68 13.17 -14.02 42.99
N LYS A 69 11.96 -14.34 43.47
CA LYS A 69 10.86 -14.77 42.60
C LYS A 69 10.04 -13.57 42.15
N VAL A 70 9.75 -13.50 40.85
CA VAL A 70 8.79 -12.52 40.31
C VAL A 70 7.38 -12.92 40.75
N LEU A 71 6.64 -11.97 41.31
CA LEU A 71 5.25 -12.18 41.74
C LEU A 71 4.28 -12.08 40.57
N GLN A 72 3.16 -12.79 40.66
CA GLN A 72 2.05 -12.61 39.73
C GLN A 72 1.29 -11.33 40.08
N GLU A 73 1.31 -10.36 39.19
CA GLU A 73 0.73 -9.05 39.44
C GLU A 73 0.22 -8.38 38.17
N THR A 74 -0.74 -7.48 38.36
CA THR A 74 -1.16 -6.52 37.36
C THR A 74 -0.44 -5.22 37.62
N ARG A 75 0.25 -4.70 36.59
CA ARG A 75 1.02 -3.46 36.65
C ARG A 75 0.47 -2.45 35.65
N GLY A 76 0.52 -1.18 36.02
CA GLY A 76 0.25 -0.06 35.11
C GLY A 76 1.54 0.45 34.50
N TYR A 77 1.44 1.05 33.31
CA TYR A 77 2.53 1.84 32.73
C TYR A 77 2.29 3.34 32.93
N ASP A 78 3.27 4.06 33.49
CA ASP A 78 3.28 5.52 33.57
C ASP A 78 4.13 6.07 32.42
N SER A 79 3.47 6.65 31.40
CA SER A 79 4.15 7.18 30.22
C SER A 79 4.97 8.45 30.49
N LYS A 80 4.74 9.16 31.60
CA LYS A 80 5.52 10.35 31.97
C LYS A 80 6.84 9.96 32.61
N LYS A 81 6.84 8.89 33.41
CA LYS A 81 8.04 8.37 34.08
C LYS A 81 8.77 7.33 33.27
N GLY A 82 8.08 6.65 32.36
CA GLY A 82 8.62 5.53 31.58
C GLY A 82 8.75 4.24 32.40
N GLU A 83 7.98 4.09 33.47
CA GLU A 83 8.12 3.00 34.44
C GLU A 83 6.82 2.19 34.57
N THR A 84 6.95 0.91 34.94
CA THR A 84 5.81 0.09 35.37
C THR A 84 5.65 0.15 36.88
N PHE A 85 4.42 0.25 37.36
CA PHE A 85 4.10 0.27 38.80
C PHE A 85 3.10 -0.84 39.14
N SER A 86 3.26 -1.46 40.31
CA SER A 86 2.32 -2.48 40.77
C SER A 86 0.97 -1.84 41.07
N GLN A 87 -0.10 -2.37 40.48
CA GLN A 87 -1.47 -1.98 40.80
C GLN A 87 -2.11 -2.98 41.75
N ARG A 88 -1.85 -4.27 41.51
CA ARG A 88 -2.42 -5.37 42.28
C ARG A 88 -1.55 -6.60 42.20
N VAL A 89 -1.27 -7.21 43.33
CA VAL A 89 -0.74 -8.57 43.41
C VAL A 89 -1.91 -9.55 43.34
N LYS A 90 -1.84 -10.54 42.44
CA LYS A 90 -2.87 -11.57 42.31
C LYS A 90 -2.54 -12.70 43.28
N GLU A 91 -3.13 -12.64 44.48
CA GLU A 91 -2.98 -13.69 45.49
C GLU A 91 -3.85 -14.92 45.18
N GLU A 92 -5.01 -14.75 44.53
CA GLU A 92 -5.91 -15.84 44.13
C GLU A 92 -6.47 -15.62 42.71
N ALA A 93 -6.79 -16.73 42.01
CA ALA A 93 -7.50 -16.67 40.74
C ALA A 93 -8.97 -16.29 40.99
N PHE A 94 -9.46 -15.28 40.29
CA PHE A 94 -10.84 -14.86 40.41
C PHE A 94 -11.82 -15.92 39.88
N ASP A 95 -12.77 -16.32 40.72
CA ASP A 95 -13.91 -17.10 40.29
C ASP A 95 -14.96 -16.18 39.63
N TYR A 96 -14.92 -16.11 38.31
CA TYR A 96 -15.89 -15.36 37.51
C TYR A 96 -17.26 -16.05 37.44
N ARG A 97 -17.40 -17.27 37.97
CA ARG A 97 -18.65 -18.05 37.98
C ARG A 97 -19.31 -18.08 36.60
N TYR A 98 -18.54 -18.43 35.56
CA TYR A 98 -19.08 -18.55 34.21
C TYR A 98 -20.20 -19.60 34.17
N PHE A 99 -21.38 -19.21 33.71
CA PHE A 99 -22.49 -20.10 33.39
C PHE A 99 -23.12 -19.68 32.05
N PRO A 100 -23.79 -20.60 31.32
CA PRO A 100 -24.46 -20.25 30.06
C PRO A 100 -25.53 -19.20 30.29
N GLU A 101 -25.54 -18.15 29.47
CA GLU A 101 -26.57 -17.11 29.50
C GLU A 101 -27.95 -17.72 29.16
N PRO A 102 -28.90 -17.83 30.11
CA PRO A 102 -30.20 -18.45 29.85
C PRO A 102 -31.05 -17.66 28.85
N ASP A 103 -30.87 -16.34 28.74
CA ASP A 103 -31.68 -15.48 27.88
C ASP A 103 -31.25 -15.55 26.41
N ILE A 104 -30.03 -16.05 26.14
CA ILE A 104 -29.46 -16.15 24.79
C ILE A 104 -29.43 -17.64 24.40
N PRO A 105 -30.35 -18.10 23.52
CA PRO A 105 -30.31 -19.48 23.07
C PRO A 105 -28.99 -19.77 22.34
N PRO A 106 -28.44 -21.00 22.46
CA PRO A 106 -27.20 -21.35 21.78
C PRO A 106 -27.30 -21.12 20.27
N LEU A 107 -26.29 -20.45 19.71
CA LEU A 107 -26.19 -20.25 18.26
C LEU A 107 -25.95 -21.61 17.60
N THR A 108 -26.99 -22.14 16.94
CA THR A 108 -26.88 -23.39 16.18
C THR A 108 -26.46 -23.07 14.75
N GLY A 109 -25.32 -23.61 14.33
CA GLY A 109 -24.71 -23.33 13.04
C GLY A 109 -25.52 -23.86 11.87
N LYS A 110 -26.55 -23.15 11.43
CA LYS A 110 -26.89 -23.16 10.00
C LYS A 110 -25.75 -22.45 9.30
N SER A 111 -25.14 -23.18 8.37
CA SER A 111 -24.01 -22.79 7.53
C SER A 111 -23.92 -21.28 7.31
N LEU A 112 -22.74 -20.68 7.49
CA LEU A 112 -22.36 -19.34 6.99
C LEU A 112 -22.41 -19.26 5.44
N LYS A 113 -23.24 -20.07 4.78
CA LYS A 113 -23.53 -20.02 3.35
C LYS A 113 -24.35 -18.76 3.11
N GLY A 114 -23.66 -17.71 2.69
CA GLY A 114 -24.26 -16.41 2.38
C GLY A 114 -23.34 -15.22 2.66
N GLY A 115 -22.24 -15.40 3.38
CA GLY A 115 -21.19 -14.38 3.45
C GLY A 115 -20.43 -14.32 2.13
N GLU A 116 -20.29 -13.14 1.55
CA GLU A 116 -19.30 -12.93 0.48
C GLU A 116 -17.92 -13.32 1.00
N GLU A 117 -17.15 -14.03 0.17
CA GLU A 117 -15.80 -14.44 0.52
C GLU A 117 -14.93 -13.19 0.64
N VAL A 118 -14.59 -12.81 1.87
CA VAL A 118 -13.79 -11.62 2.12
C VAL A 118 -12.35 -11.93 1.72
N PRO A 119 -11.78 -11.23 0.71
CA PRO A 119 -10.45 -11.55 0.21
C PRO A 119 -9.40 -11.33 1.30
N SER A 120 -8.53 -12.31 1.50
CA SER A 120 -7.41 -12.19 2.42
C SER A 120 -6.43 -11.09 1.98
N LEU A 121 -5.69 -10.50 2.92
CA LEU A 121 -4.63 -9.55 2.58
C LEU A 121 -3.57 -10.15 1.64
N SER A 122 -3.29 -11.46 1.76
CA SER A 122 -2.38 -12.19 0.89
C SER A 122 -2.90 -12.28 -0.54
N SER A 123 -4.19 -12.64 -0.72
CA SER A 123 -4.80 -12.70 -2.05
C SER A 123 -4.86 -11.33 -2.71
N VAL A 124 -5.14 -10.26 -1.96
CA VAL A 124 -5.09 -8.88 -2.48
C VAL A 124 -3.66 -8.51 -2.90
N LYS A 125 -2.64 -8.90 -2.10
CA LYS A 125 -1.23 -8.69 -2.46
C LYS A 125 -0.88 -9.37 -3.78
N GLU A 126 -1.27 -10.64 -3.95
CA GLU A 126 -1.01 -11.40 -5.17
C GLU A 126 -1.71 -10.80 -6.39
N GLU A 127 -2.96 -10.33 -6.24
CA GLU A 127 -3.70 -9.65 -7.30
C GLU A 127 -2.96 -8.40 -7.79
N TYR A 128 -2.52 -7.53 -6.87
CA TYR A 128 -1.77 -6.32 -7.24
C TYR A 128 -0.42 -6.64 -7.87
N GLN A 129 0.26 -7.71 -7.43
CA GLN A 129 1.49 -8.19 -8.06
C GLN A 129 1.24 -8.69 -9.48
N LYS A 130 0.14 -9.41 -9.73
CA LYS A 130 -0.28 -9.84 -11.09
C LYS A 130 -0.58 -8.66 -12.00
N MET A 131 -1.09 -7.56 -11.45
CA MET A 131 -1.26 -6.28 -12.16
C MET A 131 0.07 -5.55 -12.46
N GLY A 132 1.20 -6.09 -12.01
CA GLY A 132 2.53 -5.55 -12.24
C GLY A 132 2.86 -4.32 -11.39
N LEU A 133 2.21 -4.17 -10.23
CA LEU A 133 2.51 -3.09 -9.30
C LEU A 133 3.82 -3.36 -8.54
N PRO A 134 4.68 -2.33 -8.36
CA PRO A 134 5.85 -2.41 -7.49
C PRO A 134 5.47 -2.76 -6.04
N GLU A 135 6.30 -3.56 -5.35
CA GLU A 135 5.98 -4.03 -4.00
C GLU A 135 5.81 -2.87 -2.98
N ASN A 136 6.58 -1.80 -3.13
CA ASN A 136 6.43 -0.60 -2.31
C ASN A 136 5.06 0.07 -2.49
N TYR A 137 4.47 0.03 -3.70
CA TYR A 137 3.13 0.58 -3.95
C TYR A 137 2.06 -0.34 -3.36
N VAL A 138 2.23 -1.66 -3.52
CA VAL A 138 1.32 -2.66 -2.92
C VAL A 138 1.24 -2.49 -1.40
N LYS A 139 2.37 -2.28 -0.73
CA LYS A 139 2.42 -2.03 0.72
C LYS A 139 1.60 -0.80 1.14
N VAL A 140 1.60 0.27 0.33
CA VAL A 140 0.81 1.48 0.60
C VAL A 140 -0.68 1.17 0.56
N PHE A 141 -1.16 0.46 -0.46
CA PHE A 141 -2.58 0.11 -0.58
C PHE A 141 -3.04 -0.89 0.49
N LEU A 142 -2.18 -1.83 0.91
CA LEU A 142 -2.51 -2.74 2.00
C LEU A 142 -2.56 -2.04 3.37
N ALA A 143 -1.79 -0.95 3.54
CA ALA A 143 -1.76 -0.16 4.77
C ALA A 143 -2.90 0.87 4.84
N ASP A 144 -3.26 1.48 3.71
CA ASP A 144 -4.22 2.58 3.64
C ASP A 144 -5.43 2.22 2.78
N ARG A 145 -6.55 1.91 3.47
CA ARG A 145 -7.82 1.53 2.83
C ARG A 145 -8.34 2.62 1.90
N GLN A 146 -8.24 3.90 2.27
CA GLN A 146 -8.80 4.97 1.43
C GLN A 146 -8.05 5.05 0.10
N LEU A 147 -6.72 4.90 0.14
CA LEU A 147 -5.92 4.86 -1.09
C LEU A 147 -6.22 3.60 -1.93
N ALA A 148 -6.49 2.46 -1.28
CA ALA A 148 -6.89 1.24 -1.99
C ALA A 148 -8.26 1.38 -2.67
N GLU A 149 -9.22 2.07 -2.05
CA GLU A 149 -10.54 2.35 -2.65
C GLU A 149 -10.40 3.29 -3.85
N VAL A 150 -9.62 4.36 -3.72
CA VAL A 150 -9.32 5.26 -4.85
C VAL A 150 -8.59 4.52 -5.97
N PHE A 151 -7.66 3.61 -5.64
CA PHE A 151 -6.99 2.79 -6.64
C PHE A 151 -7.96 1.84 -7.35
N ALA A 152 -8.89 1.22 -6.62
CA ALA A 152 -9.88 0.33 -7.19
C ALA A 152 -10.79 1.03 -8.21
N GLU A 153 -11.12 2.31 -7.98
CA GLU A 153 -11.87 3.11 -8.96
C GLU A 153 -10.99 3.60 -10.12
N LEU A 154 -9.76 4.07 -9.82
CA LEU A 154 -8.89 4.69 -10.82
C LEU A 154 -8.30 3.67 -11.81
N LYS A 155 -8.05 2.43 -11.37
CA LYS A 155 -7.51 1.36 -12.23
C LYS A 155 -8.45 0.95 -13.38
N ASP A 156 -9.75 1.28 -13.26
CA ASP A 156 -10.75 1.01 -14.29
C ASP A 156 -10.83 2.16 -15.31
N LEU A 157 -10.30 3.35 -14.98
CA LEU A 157 -10.30 4.54 -15.83
C LEU A 157 -9.00 4.75 -16.63
N ILE A 158 -7.88 4.26 -16.09
CA ILE A 158 -6.53 4.34 -16.66
C ILE A 158 -5.73 3.08 -16.32
N SER A 159 -4.54 2.91 -16.90
CA SER A 159 -3.74 1.70 -16.64
C SER A 159 -3.44 1.51 -15.14
N PRO A 160 -3.48 0.28 -14.59
CA PRO A 160 -3.24 0.03 -13.16
C PRO A 160 -1.88 0.56 -12.67
N LYS A 161 -0.85 0.49 -13.52
CA LYS A 161 0.48 1.02 -13.18
C LYS A 161 0.47 2.54 -13.03
N GLU A 162 -0.20 3.25 -13.92
CA GLU A 162 -0.31 4.71 -13.83
C GLU A 162 -1.25 5.15 -12.73
N ALA A 163 -2.37 4.45 -12.51
CA ALA A 163 -3.23 4.67 -11.35
C ALA A 163 -2.44 4.60 -10.04
N ALA A 164 -1.65 3.53 -9.87
CA ALA A 164 -0.84 3.36 -8.68
C ALA A 164 0.23 4.46 -8.55
N ASN A 165 0.88 4.83 -9.66
CA ASN A 165 1.88 5.88 -9.73
C ASN A 165 1.30 7.26 -9.31
N ILE A 166 0.12 7.61 -9.81
CA ILE A 166 -0.56 8.87 -9.49
C ILE A 166 -0.90 8.95 -8.01
N ILE A 167 -1.44 7.87 -7.44
CA ILE A 167 -1.90 7.85 -6.06
C ILE A 167 -0.71 7.90 -5.10
N VAL A 168 0.28 7.03 -5.29
CA VAL A 168 1.42 6.94 -4.37
C VAL A 168 2.28 8.21 -4.42
N ASN A 169 2.50 8.76 -5.62
CA ASN A 169 3.33 9.96 -5.79
C ASN A 169 2.53 11.28 -5.76
N LYS A 170 1.23 11.24 -5.47
CA LYS A 170 0.36 12.42 -5.33
C LYS A 170 0.46 13.40 -6.51
N ARG A 171 0.57 12.88 -7.74
CA ARG A 171 0.93 13.67 -8.95
C ARG A 171 -0.10 14.75 -9.32
N PHE A 172 -1.32 14.65 -8.80
CA PHE A 172 -2.44 15.57 -9.06
C PHE A 172 -3.15 16.00 -7.76
N GLY A 173 -2.39 16.13 -6.67
CA GLY A 173 -2.93 16.51 -5.36
C GLY A 173 -3.10 15.32 -4.42
N ASP A 174 -3.81 15.54 -3.31
CA ASP A 174 -4.08 14.50 -2.31
C ASP A 174 -5.15 13.53 -2.83
N PRO A 175 -4.80 12.27 -3.13
CA PRO A 175 -5.75 11.31 -3.72
C PRO A 175 -6.95 11.02 -2.82
N LYS A 176 -6.86 11.33 -1.52
CA LYS A 176 -7.96 11.14 -0.57
C LYS A 176 -9.03 12.24 -0.65
N LYS A 177 -8.73 13.35 -1.31
CA LYS A 177 -9.60 14.53 -1.39
C LYS A 177 -10.13 14.80 -2.79
N VAL A 178 -9.59 14.11 -3.78
CA VAL A 178 -9.91 14.30 -5.20
C VAL A 178 -10.59 13.03 -5.70
N ALA A 179 -11.68 13.18 -6.46
CA ALA A 179 -12.39 12.04 -7.02
C ALA A 179 -11.50 11.29 -8.04
N ALA A 180 -11.63 9.96 -8.13
CA ALA A 180 -10.88 9.16 -9.10
C ALA A 180 -11.11 9.62 -10.55
N SER A 181 -12.33 10.05 -10.89
CA SER A 181 -12.67 10.63 -12.19
C SER A 181 -11.90 11.90 -12.51
N GLU A 182 -11.72 12.79 -11.54
CA GLU A 182 -10.95 14.02 -11.69
C GLU A 182 -9.46 13.73 -11.86
N LEU A 183 -8.92 12.78 -11.09
CA LEU A 183 -7.53 12.32 -11.25
C LEU A 183 -7.30 11.74 -12.64
N ALA A 184 -8.24 10.94 -13.15
CA ALA A 184 -8.18 10.37 -14.49
C ALA A 184 -8.25 11.45 -15.57
N ALA A 185 -9.13 12.43 -15.43
CA ALA A 185 -9.24 13.56 -16.37
C ALA A 185 -7.95 14.41 -16.38
N ALA A 186 -7.40 14.73 -15.21
CA ALA A 186 -6.14 15.47 -15.09
C ALA A 186 -4.96 14.71 -15.71
N TYR A 187 -4.92 13.39 -15.55
CA TYR A 187 -3.93 12.54 -16.20
C TYR A 187 -4.06 12.60 -17.72
N LYS A 188 -5.26 12.38 -18.26
CA LYS A 188 -5.50 12.37 -19.72
C LYS A 188 -5.17 13.71 -20.38
N VAL A 189 -5.57 14.82 -19.77
CA VAL A 189 -5.23 16.16 -20.29
C VAL A 189 -3.71 16.40 -20.28
N LYS A 190 -3.01 15.93 -19.26
CA LYS A 190 -1.55 16.06 -19.20
C LYS A 190 -0.87 15.16 -20.22
N GLU A 191 -1.37 13.93 -20.39
CA GLU A 191 -0.89 12.96 -21.38
C GLU A 191 -1.05 13.52 -22.81
N GLU A 192 -2.22 14.07 -23.12
CA GLU A 192 -2.50 14.78 -24.38
C GLU A 192 -1.56 15.97 -24.59
N LYS A 193 -1.27 16.77 -23.55
CA LYS A 193 -0.30 17.89 -23.67
C LYS A 193 1.15 17.43 -23.82
N THR A 194 1.49 16.23 -23.37
CA THR A 194 2.85 15.68 -23.56
C THR A 194 3.04 15.04 -24.92
N VAL A 195 1.97 14.63 -25.59
CA VAL A 195 2.00 14.13 -26.97
C VAL A 195 1.78 15.29 -27.94
N LEU A 196 2.58 15.40 -28.99
CA LEU A 196 2.42 16.45 -30.00
C LEU A 196 1.09 16.27 -30.74
N SER A 197 0.39 17.38 -30.99
CA SER A 197 -0.78 17.40 -31.85
C SER A 197 -0.43 16.97 -33.28
N GLU A 198 -1.40 16.52 -34.07
CA GLU A 198 -1.16 16.07 -35.45
C GLU A 198 -0.57 17.18 -36.33
N GLU A 199 -0.97 18.45 -36.12
CA GLU A 199 -0.40 19.60 -36.82
C GLU A 199 1.08 19.83 -36.47
N GLU A 200 1.44 19.74 -35.19
CA GLU A 200 2.83 19.88 -34.75
C GLU A 200 3.68 18.69 -35.22
N MET A 201 3.12 17.48 -35.18
CA MET A 201 3.75 16.27 -35.70
C MET A 201 4.08 16.39 -37.19
N ARG A 202 3.14 16.92 -37.99
CA ARG A 202 3.35 17.21 -39.42
C ARG A 202 4.45 18.23 -39.63
N LYS A 203 4.48 19.34 -38.87
CA LYS A 203 5.56 20.35 -38.96
C LYS A 203 6.94 19.76 -38.68
N VAL A 204 7.06 18.92 -37.64
CA VAL A 204 8.33 18.26 -37.32
C VAL A 204 8.72 17.25 -38.41
N ALA A 205 7.76 16.47 -38.91
CA ALA A 205 8.00 15.52 -40.00
C ALA A 205 8.43 16.22 -41.30
N GLU A 206 7.78 17.33 -41.68
CA GLU A 206 8.19 18.13 -42.84
C GLU A 206 9.61 18.66 -42.71
N LYS A 207 9.96 19.19 -41.54
CA LYS A 207 11.33 19.64 -41.24
C LYS A 207 12.34 18.50 -41.42
N VAL A 208 12.04 17.31 -40.87
CA VAL A 208 12.91 16.13 -41.01
C VAL A 208 13.08 15.71 -42.47
N LEU A 209 12.02 15.77 -43.29
CA LEU A 209 12.09 15.46 -44.71
C LEU A 209 12.93 16.48 -45.49
N LEU A 210 12.79 17.78 -45.17
CA LEU A 210 13.58 18.86 -45.78
C LEU A 210 15.07 18.76 -45.44
N ASP A 211 15.40 18.44 -44.19
CA ASP A 211 16.78 18.33 -43.72
C ASP A 211 17.49 17.05 -44.24
N ASN A 212 16.76 16.10 -44.82
CA ASN A 212 17.28 14.80 -45.26
C ASN A 212 16.83 14.43 -46.70
N PRO A 213 17.24 15.19 -47.74
CA PRO A 213 16.78 14.99 -49.11
C PRO A 213 17.24 13.66 -49.73
N GLY A 214 18.42 13.15 -49.34
CA GLY A 214 18.96 11.87 -49.84
C GLY A 214 18.04 10.69 -49.52
N PRO A 215 17.75 10.43 -48.23
CA PRO A 215 16.81 9.38 -47.81
C PRO A 215 15.40 9.51 -48.42
N VAL A 216 14.92 10.73 -48.67
CA VAL A 216 13.64 10.93 -49.36
C VAL A 216 13.71 10.44 -50.81
N SER A 217 14.80 10.72 -51.52
CA SER A 217 15.02 10.19 -52.88
C SER A 217 15.16 8.68 -52.90
N ASP A 218 15.83 8.09 -51.90
CA ASP A 218 16.00 6.63 -51.83
C ASP A 218 14.67 5.93 -51.56
N TYR A 219 13.80 6.52 -50.74
CA TYR A 219 12.42 6.05 -50.57
C TYR A 219 11.63 6.10 -51.90
N ALA A 220 11.76 7.19 -52.68
CA ALA A 220 11.13 7.32 -53.99
C ALA A 220 11.59 6.25 -55.00
N LYS A 221 12.83 5.74 -54.85
CA LYS A 221 13.37 4.62 -55.64
C LYS A 221 12.92 3.24 -55.13
N GLY A 222 12.02 3.19 -54.15
CA GLY A 222 11.48 1.95 -53.57
C GLY A 222 12.29 1.39 -52.39
N GLN A 223 13.29 2.10 -51.87
CA GLN A 223 14.07 1.62 -50.72
C GLN A 223 13.33 1.88 -49.40
N GLN A 224 12.54 0.89 -48.96
CA GLN A 224 11.75 0.96 -47.74
C GLN A 224 12.57 1.21 -46.45
N ASN A 225 13.85 0.86 -46.44
CA ASN A 225 14.75 1.11 -45.30
C ASN A 225 14.96 2.60 -45.02
N ALA A 226 14.88 3.46 -46.05
CA ALA A 226 15.02 4.90 -45.91
C ALA A 226 13.91 5.51 -45.03
N ARG A 227 12.71 4.93 -45.07
CA ARG A 227 11.59 5.31 -44.18
C ARG A 227 11.90 5.05 -42.72
N GLN A 228 12.53 3.92 -42.39
CA GLN A 228 12.92 3.61 -41.00
C GLN A 228 13.96 4.59 -40.46
N PHE A 229 14.91 5.02 -41.31
CA PHE A 229 15.87 6.05 -40.94
C PHE A 229 15.19 7.40 -40.66
N LEU A 230 14.29 7.83 -41.54
CA LEU A 230 13.51 9.07 -41.38
C LEU A 230 12.60 9.02 -40.15
N PHE A 231 11.99 7.87 -39.87
CA PHE A 231 11.19 7.66 -38.66
C PHE A 231 12.05 7.76 -37.39
N GLY A 232 13.26 7.19 -37.38
CA GLY A 232 14.20 7.35 -36.27
C GLY A 232 14.60 8.82 -36.03
N LYS A 233 14.78 9.59 -37.10
CA LYS A 233 15.04 11.04 -37.02
C LYS A 233 13.83 11.82 -36.48
N LEU A 234 12.63 11.50 -36.95
CA LEU A 234 11.38 12.07 -36.46
C LEU A 234 11.21 11.86 -34.95
N MET A 235 11.38 10.63 -34.47
CA MET A 235 11.28 10.31 -33.04
C MET A 235 12.32 11.06 -32.20
N LYS A 236 13.54 11.22 -32.74
CA LYS A 236 14.62 11.97 -32.09
C LYS A 236 14.31 13.47 -32.01
N GLU A 237 13.88 14.08 -33.11
CA GLU A 237 13.57 15.52 -33.18
C GLU A 237 12.38 15.89 -32.27
N ALA A 238 11.42 14.98 -32.16
CA ALA A 238 10.28 15.14 -31.26
C ALA A 238 10.57 14.79 -29.78
N ALA A 239 11.81 14.42 -29.44
CA ALA A 239 12.22 13.98 -28.10
C ALA A 239 11.27 12.91 -27.48
N GLY A 240 10.74 12.01 -28.32
CA GLY A 240 9.82 10.96 -27.89
C GLY A 240 8.39 11.42 -27.55
N LYS A 241 8.01 12.66 -27.88
CA LYS A 241 6.64 13.20 -27.69
C LYS A 241 5.67 12.84 -28.82
N ILE A 242 6.07 11.98 -29.75
CA ILE A 242 5.21 11.47 -30.82
C ILE A 242 4.85 10.03 -30.49
N ASP A 243 3.57 9.69 -30.53
CA ASP A 243 3.15 8.29 -30.52
C ASP A 243 3.72 7.57 -31.76
N PRO A 244 4.43 6.43 -31.61
CA PRO A 244 5.08 5.76 -32.72
C PRO A 244 4.16 5.37 -33.88
N LYS A 245 2.90 4.97 -33.60
CA LYS A 245 1.95 4.60 -34.66
C LYS A 245 1.52 5.84 -35.44
N SER A 246 1.11 6.89 -34.73
CA SER A 246 0.72 8.16 -35.34
C SER A 246 1.87 8.78 -36.14
N GLY A 247 3.10 8.73 -35.60
CA GLY A 247 4.31 9.22 -36.28
C GLY A 247 4.63 8.49 -37.57
N GLN A 248 4.49 7.15 -37.60
CA GLN A 248 4.67 6.37 -38.83
C GLN A 248 3.60 6.72 -39.87
N ARG A 249 2.34 6.87 -39.46
CA ARG A 249 1.24 7.23 -40.35
C ARG A 249 1.50 8.60 -41.01
N VAL A 250 1.79 9.62 -40.22
CA VAL A 250 2.04 10.98 -40.72
C VAL A 250 3.25 11.03 -41.65
N LEU A 251 4.34 10.35 -41.29
CA LEU A 251 5.54 10.28 -42.12
C LEU A 251 5.26 9.59 -43.46
N GLN A 252 4.47 8.50 -43.44
CA GLN A 252 4.06 7.78 -44.64
C GLN A 252 3.24 8.67 -45.57
N GLU A 253 2.21 9.34 -45.05
CA GLU A 253 1.37 10.26 -45.83
C GLU A 253 2.19 11.37 -46.51
N LEU A 254 3.16 11.94 -45.79
CA LEU A 254 4.02 13.01 -46.31
C LEU A 254 5.03 12.52 -47.35
N LEU A 255 5.52 11.29 -47.23
CA LEU A 255 6.41 10.67 -48.20
C LEU A 255 5.65 10.31 -49.49
N ASP A 256 4.47 9.69 -49.34
CA ASP A 256 3.63 9.27 -50.46
C ASP A 256 3.10 10.48 -51.25
N ALA A 257 2.87 11.63 -50.59
CA ALA A 257 2.52 12.87 -51.27
C ALA A 257 3.67 13.51 -52.09
N ARG A 258 4.90 13.01 -51.94
CA ARG A 258 6.13 13.54 -52.58
C ARG A 258 6.74 12.60 -53.62
N THR A 259 6.23 11.38 -53.75
CA THR A 259 6.62 10.35 -54.73
C THR A 259 5.61 10.25 -55.85
#